data_AF-A0AAI9L272-F1
#
_entry.id   AF-A0AAI9L272-F1
#
_cell.length_a   1.000
_cell.length_b   1.000
_cell.length_c   1.000
_cell.angle_alpha   90.00
_cell.angle_beta   90.00
_cell.angle_gamma   90.00
#
_symmetry.space_group_name_H-M   'P 1'
#
loop_
_entity.id
_entity.type
_entity.pdbx_description
1 polymer ?
#
loop_
_entity_poly.entity_id
_entity_poly.type
_entity_poly.pdbx_seq_one_letter_code
_entity_poly.pdbx_strand_id
1 'polypeptide(L)'
;MANNEFKPFATAAGANVTSQSEWESLPALFGGFTSGKASSAQINKAVRQASVIASVVAQFIADTNDADVLDNGNIAALQQSLLIALQKNAAGNIPVASTTAAGIVRLSSATNSDAETLAATPFAVRSVMQNADGRLAKNQNGADIPDKVAFAKNAQVPHLGSSWIEFGGSAGNWTTSQFIDFLNSLGAFDHLYFVCAGTWSFSANKKISDTNCGHIELAGAVVEVFASRFNLRTVRVTTMSSSSDPLAIQGQFVYVESETPGSGEWRREFNTKNLTANDIGAVQISEIVGMPQPWPLTTIPAGWLPCAGQSFDTSAYPILTTRYPSGVLPDLRGEFIRGWDNGRGIDPSRSNLSGQAFATESHTHAGGSLEVGSGTPLYVGVGLQAGSATMYSRTSVNNNAGTETRPRNIAFNYIVRAA
;
A
#
# COMPACT_ATOMS: atom_id res chain seq x y z
N MET A 1 26.00 -52.45 -65.51
CA MET A 1 26.32 -51.13 -66.08
C MET A 1 25.43 -50.96 -67.28
N ALA A 2 24.68 -49.87 -67.31
CA ALA A 2 23.92 -49.48 -68.48
C ALA A 2 24.82 -49.37 -69.72
N ASN A 3 24.31 -49.80 -70.87
CA ASN A 3 25.02 -49.78 -72.13
C ASN A 3 24.79 -48.45 -72.86
N ASN A 4 25.88 -47.84 -73.30
CA ASN A 4 25.88 -46.65 -74.15
C ASN A 4 26.14 -47.05 -75.61
N GLU A 5 25.15 -46.99 -76.49
CA GLU A 5 25.32 -47.37 -77.90
C GLU A 5 25.99 -46.29 -78.76
N PHE A 6 26.08 -45.04 -78.28
CA PHE A 6 26.80 -43.96 -78.95
C PHE A 6 28.31 -44.12 -78.69
N LYS A 7 29.02 -44.72 -79.65
CA LYS A 7 30.46 -45.01 -79.50
C LYS A 7 31.33 -43.89 -80.08
N PRO A 8 32.46 -43.58 -79.43
CA PRO A 8 33.39 -42.60 -79.97
C PRO A 8 34.18 -43.21 -81.13
N PHE A 9 34.32 -42.47 -82.23
CA PHE A 9 35.01 -42.96 -83.43
C PHE A 9 36.51 -42.66 -83.40
N ALA A 10 37.31 -43.65 -83.81
CA ALA A 10 38.74 -43.52 -84.05
C ALA A 10 39.57 -43.04 -82.84
N THR A 11 39.27 -43.36 -81.58
CA THR A 11 40.01 -42.83 -80.41
C THR A 11 41.36 -43.49 -80.12
N ALA A 12 41.69 -44.59 -80.80
CA ALA A 12 42.92 -45.34 -80.57
C ALA A 12 44.20 -44.56 -80.92
N ALA A 13 45.30 -44.88 -80.24
CA ALA A 13 46.63 -44.40 -80.60
C ALA A 13 46.97 -44.80 -82.05
N GLY A 14 47.49 -43.86 -82.85
CA GLY A 14 47.81 -44.10 -84.26
C GLY A 14 46.62 -44.09 -85.22
N ALA A 15 45.40 -43.80 -84.76
CA ALA A 15 44.25 -43.68 -85.65
C ALA A 15 44.43 -42.53 -86.66
N ASN A 16 44.07 -42.78 -87.92
CA ASN A 16 44.24 -41.87 -89.07
C ASN A 16 43.36 -40.62 -88.92
N VAL A 17 43.85 -39.64 -88.18
CA VAL A 17 43.17 -38.39 -87.87
C VAL A 17 44.19 -37.27 -87.92
N THR A 18 43.83 -36.20 -88.64
CA THR A 18 44.66 -35.00 -88.77
C THR A 18 45.01 -34.41 -87.40
N SER A 19 46.22 -33.88 -87.25
CA SER A 19 46.64 -33.25 -85.99
C SER A 19 45.75 -32.06 -85.63
N GLN A 20 45.72 -31.67 -84.35
CA GLN A 20 44.89 -30.53 -83.93
C GLN A 20 45.31 -29.22 -84.62
N SER A 21 46.61 -28.97 -84.70
CA SER A 21 47.17 -27.77 -85.35
C SER A 21 46.82 -27.69 -86.83
N GLU A 22 46.89 -28.81 -87.56
CA GLU A 22 46.52 -28.85 -88.98
C GLU A 22 45.01 -28.70 -89.18
N TRP A 23 44.19 -29.28 -88.29
CA TRP A 23 42.73 -29.16 -88.32
C TRP A 23 42.26 -27.73 -88.12
N GLU A 24 42.83 -27.02 -87.13
CA GLU A 24 42.51 -25.61 -86.86
C GLU A 24 42.93 -24.68 -88.01
N SER A 25 43.98 -25.05 -88.77
CA SER A 25 44.43 -24.31 -89.95
C SER A 25 43.66 -24.65 -91.23
N LEU A 26 42.78 -25.66 -91.21
CA LEU A 26 42.14 -26.17 -92.40
C LEU A 26 41.00 -25.24 -92.86
N PRO A 27 41.02 -24.70 -94.10
CA PRO A 27 39.95 -23.82 -94.59
C PRO A 27 38.55 -24.46 -94.55
N ALA A 28 38.47 -25.79 -94.66
CA ALA A 28 37.24 -26.56 -94.57
C ALA A 28 36.59 -26.53 -93.17
N LEU A 29 37.30 -26.11 -92.11
CA LEU A 29 36.69 -25.93 -90.79
C LEU A 29 35.66 -24.78 -90.79
N PHE A 30 35.90 -23.73 -91.57
CA PHE A 30 34.98 -22.60 -91.73
C PHE A 30 34.03 -22.79 -92.92
N GLY A 31 34.55 -23.19 -94.09
CA GLY A 31 33.79 -23.25 -95.34
C GLY A 31 33.13 -24.60 -95.64
N GLY A 32 33.37 -25.64 -94.82
CA GLY A 32 33.04 -27.02 -95.13
C GLY A 32 33.95 -27.61 -96.21
N PHE A 33 33.83 -28.92 -96.44
CA PHE A 33 34.50 -29.58 -97.57
C PHE A 33 33.83 -29.17 -98.89
N THR A 34 34.63 -28.73 -99.86
CA THR A 34 34.17 -28.40 -101.22
C THR A 34 34.09 -29.65 -102.10
N SER A 35 33.49 -29.51 -103.29
CA SER A 35 33.40 -30.61 -104.27
C SER A 35 34.80 -31.16 -104.61
N GLY A 36 35.01 -32.46 -104.35
CA GLY A 36 36.32 -33.11 -104.50
C GLY A 36 36.55 -34.22 -103.48
N LYS A 37 37.80 -34.68 -103.37
CA LYS A 37 38.21 -35.70 -102.40
C LYS A 37 38.63 -35.03 -101.09
N ALA A 38 37.91 -35.28 -99.99
CA ALA A 38 38.36 -34.93 -98.65
C ALA A 38 39.36 -35.98 -98.13
N SER A 39 40.40 -35.57 -97.41
CA SER A 39 41.32 -36.52 -96.79
C SER A 39 40.58 -37.33 -95.72
N SER A 40 40.76 -38.66 -95.73
CA SER A 40 40.17 -39.53 -94.71
C SER A 40 40.61 -39.13 -93.30
N ALA A 41 41.83 -38.59 -93.13
CA ALA A 41 42.31 -38.06 -91.86
C ALA A 41 41.51 -36.84 -91.38
N GLN A 42 41.08 -35.98 -92.30
CA GLN A 42 40.29 -34.78 -92.01
C GLN A 42 38.82 -35.15 -91.71
N ILE A 43 38.25 -36.08 -92.48
CA ILE A 43 36.89 -36.59 -92.22
C ILE A 43 36.84 -37.33 -90.88
N ASN A 44 37.81 -38.19 -90.61
CA ASN A 44 37.89 -38.89 -89.34
C ASN A 44 38.06 -37.93 -88.16
N LYS A 45 38.75 -36.78 -88.34
CA LYS A 45 38.84 -35.74 -87.31
C LYS A 45 37.47 -35.14 -86.99
N ALA A 46 36.71 -34.74 -88.00
CA ALA A 46 35.37 -34.19 -87.85
C ALA A 46 34.42 -35.18 -87.16
N VAL A 47 34.40 -36.44 -87.64
CA VAL A 47 33.56 -37.51 -87.07
C VAL A 47 34.00 -37.86 -85.65
N ARG A 48 35.32 -37.94 -85.36
CA ARG A 48 35.84 -38.16 -84.01
C ARG A 48 35.35 -37.06 -83.06
N GLN A 49 35.45 -35.79 -83.42
CA GLN A 49 35.01 -34.70 -82.53
C GLN A 49 33.53 -34.79 -82.18
N ALA A 50 32.66 -35.03 -83.16
CA ALA A 50 31.22 -35.18 -82.92
C ALA A 50 30.86 -36.44 -82.12
N SER A 51 31.40 -37.60 -82.51
CA SER A 51 31.10 -38.88 -81.86
C SER A 51 31.65 -39.00 -80.44
N VAL A 52 32.78 -38.36 -80.13
CA VAL A 52 33.32 -38.31 -78.76
C VAL A 52 32.36 -37.55 -77.83
N ILE A 53 31.87 -36.38 -78.24
CA ILE A 53 30.91 -35.61 -77.44
C ILE A 53 29.59 -36.37 -77.28
N ALA A 54 29.07 -36.96 -78.36
CA ALA A 54 27.87 -37.79 -78.31
C ALA A 54 28.03 -38.97 -77.33
N SER A 55 29.17 -39.65 -77.37
CA SER A 55 29.47 -40.76 -76.46
C SER A 55 29.57 -40.31 -75.00
N VAL A 56 30.20 -39.17 -74.71
CA VAL A 56 30.32 -38.62 -73.35
C VAL A 56 28.94 -38.26 -72.79
N VAL A 57 28.10 -37.60 -73.58
CA VAL A 57 26.74 -37.23 -73.15
C VAL A 57 25.89 -38.48 -72.95
N ALA A 58 25.94 -39.44 -73.87
CA ALA A 58 25.21 -40.69 -73.75
C ALA A 58 25.69 -41.54 -72.56
N GLN A 59 27.00 -41.53 -72.26
CA GLN A 59 27.52 -42.20 -71.07
C GLN A 59 27.02 -41.54 -69.78
N PHE A 60 27.02 -40.20 -69.73
CA PHE A 60 26.43 -39.46 -68.61
C PHE A 60 24.96 -39.82 -68.40
N ILE A 61 24.17 -39.93 -69.49
CA ILE A 61 22.77 -40.36 -69.41
C ILE A 61 22.68 -41.80 -68.88
N ALA A 62 23.46 -42.71 -69.44
CA ALA A 62 23.43 -44.13 -69.07
C ALA A 62 23.76 -44.33 -67.59
N ASP A 63 24.83 -43.71 -67.11
CA ASP A 63 25.29 -43.81 -65.73
C ASP A 63 24.33 -43.14 -64.76
N THR A 64 23.81 -41.95 -65.09
CA THR A 64 22.92 -41.20 -64.20
C THR A 64 21.52 -41.82 -64.12
N ASN A 65 21.04 -42.37 -65.24
CA ASN A 65 19.71 -43.00 -65.27
C ASN A 65 19.71 -44.46 -64.83
N ASP A 66 20.88 -45.12 -64.84
CA ASP A 66 21.04 -46.58 -64.75
C ASP A 66 20.18 -47.31 -65.79
N ALA A 67 20.22 -46.81 -67.03
CA ALA A 67 19.43 -47.33 -68.15
C ALA A 67 20.19 -47.17 -69.47
N ASP A 68 20.02 -48.14 -70.37
CA ASP A 68 20.68 -48.14 -71.67
C ASP A 68 20.31 -46.91 -72.51
N VAL A 69 21.28 -46.43 -73.29
CA VAL A 69 21.10 -45.33 -74.24
C VAL A 69 21.26 -45.89 -75.65
N LEU A 70 20.12 -46.09 -76.32
CA LEU A 70 20.04 -46.80 -77.60
C LEU A 70 20.24 -45.86 -78.80
N ASP A 71 20.96 -46.33 -79.83
CA ASP A 71 21.13 -45.65 -81.13
C ASP A 71 20.11 -46.19 -82.15
N ASN A 72 18.83 -45.87 -81.93
CA ASN A 72 17.71 -46.37 -82.75
C ASN A 72 16.96 -45.25 -83.49
N GLY A 73 17.52 -44.04 -83.52
CA GLY A 73 16.90 -42.87 -84.14
C GLY A 73 15.72 -42.26 -83.37
N ASN A 74 15.36 -42.76 -82.18
CA ASN A 74 14.29 -42.19 -81.36
C ASN A 74 14.77 -40.96 -80.57
N ILE A 75 14.74 -39.80 -81.24
CA ILE A 75 15.20 -38.52 -80.68
C ILE A 75 14.40 -38.13 -79.41
N ALA A 76 13.09 -38.39 -79.38
CA ALA A 76 12.25 -38.05 -78.24
C ALA A 76 12.63 -38.83 -76.97
N ALA A 77 12.90 -40.13 -77.11
CA ALA A 77 13.36 -40.97 -76.00
C ALA A 77 14.74 -40.55 -75.49
N LEU A 78 15.66 -40.20 -76.40
CA LEU A 78 16.98 -39.69 -76.04
C LEU A 78 16.89 -38.35 -75.30
N GLN A 79 16.06 -37.41 -75.79
CA GLN A 79 15.83 -36.12 -75.14
C GLN A 79 15.24 -36.28 -73.75
N GLN A 80 14.23 -37.15 -73.58
CA GLN A 80 13.64 -37.43 -72.28
C GLN A 80 14.66 -38.05 -71.33
N SER A 81 15.49 -38.98 -71.82
CA SER A 81 16.55 -39.60 -71.04
C SER A 81 17.59 -38.58 -70.58
N LEU A 82 17.98 -37.63 -71.44
CA LEU A 82 18.86 -36.52 -71.07
C LEU A 82 18.23 -35.61 -70.00
N LEU A 83 16.95 -35.26 -70.14
CA LEU A 83 16.24 -34.44 -69.16
C LEU A 83 16.20 -35.12 -67.79
N ILE A 84 15.90 -36.43 -67.75
CA ILE A 84 15.89 -37.21 -66.50
C ILE A 84 17.29 -37.25 -65.87
N ALA A 85 18.34 -37.47 -66.68
CA ALA A 85 19.71 -37.49 -66.19
C ALA A 85 20.12 -36.15 -65.57
N LEU A 86 19.78 -35.03 -66.23
CA LEU A 86 20.03 -33.69 -65.70
C LEU A 86 19.26 -33.44 -64.39
N GLN A 87 17.99 -33.85 -64.29
CA GLN A 87 17.18 -33.71 -63.07
C GLN A 87 17.72 -34.55 -61.91
N LYS A 88 18.08 -35.81 -62.17
CA LYS A 88 18.70 -36.70 -61.16
C LYS A 88 20.04 -36.15 -60.67
N ASN A 89 20.89 -35.67 -61.59
CA ASN A 89 22.17 -35.06 -61.24
C ASN A 89 21.99 -33.79 -60.38
N ALA A 90 21.04 -32.93 -60.75
CA ALA A 90 20.73 -31.73 -59.97
C ALA A 90 20.21 -32.06 -58.56
N ALA A 91 19.41 -33.13 -58.41
CA ALA A 91 18.88 -33.54 -57.11
C ALA A 91 19.89 -34.27 -56.22
N GLY A 92 20.81 -35.03 -56.82
CA GLY A 92 21.74 -35.91 -56.08
C GLY A 92 23.12 -35.32 -55.82
N ASN A 93 23.62 -34.45 -56.70
CA ASN A 93 25.02 -34.00 -56.68
C ASN A 93 25.17 -32.49 -56.40
N ILE A 94 24.08 -31.72 -56.41
CA ILE A 94 24.09 -30.34 -55.90
C ILE A 94 23.66 -30.41 -54.42
N PRO A 95 24.55 -30.10 -53.47
CA PRO A 95 24.22 -30.19 -52.05
C PRO A 95 23.10 -29.21 -51.68
N VAL A 96 22.46 -29.42 -50.53
CA VAL A 96 21.58 -28.42 -49.94
C VAL A 96 22.43 -27.23 -49.50
N ALA A 97 21.97 -26.02 -49.78
CA ALA A 97 22.64 -24.81 -49.33
C ALA A 97 22.65 -24.73 -47.80
N SER A 98 23.76 -24.25 -47.24
CA SER A 98 23.91 -23.91 -45.82
C SER A 98 24.76 -22.65 -45.68
N THR A 99 24.97 -22.19 -44.46
CA THR A 99 25.85 -21.05 -44.16
C THR A 99 27.32 -21.32 -44.52
N THR A 100 27.72 -22.59 -44.70
CA THR A 100 29.10 -23.00 -44.99
C THR A 100 29.28 -23.71 -46.34
N ALA A 101 28.20 -24.00 -47.07
CA ALA A 101 28.25 -24.68 -48.37
C ALA A 101 27.21 -24.14 -49.34
N ALA A 102 27.63 -23.80 -50.57
CA ALA A 102 26.74 -23.38 -51.65
C ALA A 102 25.89 -24.57 -52.15
N GLY A 103 24.63 -24.35 -52.54
CA GLY A 103 23.73 -25.43 -52.91
C GLY A 103 22.31 -25.00 -53.29
N ILE A 104 21.38 -25.95 -53.36
CA ILE A 104 19.94 -25.68 -53.56
C ILE A 104 19.31 -25.27 -52.23
N VAL A 105 18.60 -24.14 -52.23
CA VAL A 105 17.87 -23.62 -51.07
C VAL A 105 16.42 -24.13 -51.08
N ARG A 106 15.92 -24.61 -49.94
CA ARG A 106 14.49 -24.88 -49.74
C ARG A 106 13.86 -23.78 -48.90
N LEU A 107 12.66 -23.35 -49.27
CA LEU A 107 11.92 -22.31 -48.57
C LEU A 107 11.07 -22.91 -47.45
N SER A 108 11.00 -22.21 -46.31
CA SER A 108 10.13 -22.57 -45.19
C SER A 108 9.40 -21.36 -44.64
N SER A 109 8.14 -21.57 -44.23
CA SER A 109 7.32 -20.57 -43.55
C SER A 109 7.22 -20.80 -42.04
N ALA A 110 7.92 -21.79 -41.50
CA ALA A 110 7.98 -22.02 -40.06
C ALA A 110 8.69 -20.86 -39.35
N THR A 111 8.13 -20.37 -38.24
CA THR A 111 8.68 -19.25 -37.46
C THR A 111 9.42 -19.70 -36.19
N ASN A 112 9.55 -21.01 -35.99
CA ASN A 112 10.15 -21.67 -34.82
C ASN A 112 11.09 -22.82 -35.21
N SER A 113 11.65 -22.78 -36.43
CA SER A 113 12.53 -23.84 -36.93
C SER A 113 13.99 -23.52 -36.63
N ASP A 114 14.72 -24.51 -36.11
CA ASP A 114 16.16 -24.43 -35.88
C ASP A 114 16.99 -24.89 -37.11
N ALA A 115 16.35 -25.06 -38.28
CA ALA A 115 17.01 -25.57 -39.47
C ALA A 115 17.90 -24.50 -40.15
N GLU A 116 19.20 -24.75 -40.21
CA GLU A 116 20.17 -23.87 -40.90
C GLU A 116 20.24 -24.09 -42.43
N THR A 117 19.50 -25.07 -42.94
CA THR A 117 19.48 -25.45 -44.37
C THR A 117 18.23 -24.96 -45.11
N LEU A 118 17.37 -24.18 -44.44
CA LEU A 118 16.13 -23.65 -45.01
C LEU A 118 16.17 -22.12 -45.00
N ALA A 119 15.75 -21.49 -46.10
CA ALA A 119 15.58 -20.04 -46.13
C ALA A 119 14.15 -19.68 -45.72
N ALA A 120 14.03 -18.63 -44.90
CA ALA A 120 12.75 -18.07 -44.50
C ALA A 120 12.03 -17.46 -45.71
N THR A 121 10.72 -17.72 -45.85
CA THR A 121 9.87 -17.04 -46.82
C THR A 121 9.55 -15.60 -46.37
N PRO A 122 9.17 -14.69 -47.28
CA PRO A 122 8.62 -13.38 -46.91
C PRO A 122 7.41 -13.49 -45.98
N PHE A 123 6.63 -14.57 -46.06
CA PHE A 123 5.53 -14.84 -45.13
C PHE A 123 6.05 -15.07 -43.71
N ALA A 124 7.07 -15.91 -43.54
CA ALA A 124 7.69 -16.16 -42.23
C ALA A 124 8.24 -14.87 -41.62
N VAL A 125 8.98 -14.08 -42.42
CA VAL A 125 9.55 -12.80 -41.99
C VAL A 125 8.46 -11.83 -41.57
N ARG A 126 7.38 -11.71 -42.34
CA ARG A 126 6.23 -10.85 -42.00
C ARG A 126 5.55 -11.31 -40.70
N SER A 127 5.35 -12.61 -40.50
CA SER A 127 4.74 -13.14 -39.28
C SER A 127 5.60 -12.88 -38.04
N VAL A 128 6.94 -12.99 -38.16
CA VAL A 128 7.87 -12.62 -37.08
C VAL A 128 7.79 -11.12 -36.79
N MET A 129 7.79 -10.28 -37.83
CA MET A 129 7.66 -8.82 -37.67
C MET A 129 6.35 -8.43 -36.99
N GLN A 130 5.21 -8.99 -37.40
CA GLN A 130 3.92 -8.74 -36.76
C GLN A 130 3.91 -9.17 -35.28
N ASN A 131 4.58 -10.27 -34.93
CA ASN A 131 4.71 -10.65 -33.52
C ASN A 131 5.58 -9.64 -32.75
N ALA A 132 6.70 -9.21 -33.34
CA ALA A 132 7.62 -8.27 -32.74
C ALA A 132 6.98 -6.89 -32.53
N ASP A 133 6.22 -6.39 -33.51
CA ASP A 133 5.48 -5.12 -33.45
C ASP A 133 4.41 -5.12 -32.35
N GLY A 134 3.91 -6.30 -31.96
CA GLY A 134 2.96 -6.47 -30.86
C GLY A 134 3.59 -6.56 -29.46
N ARG A 135 4.92 -6.52 -29.33
CA ARG A 135 5.62 -6.60 -28.03
C ARG A 135 5.94 -5.20 -27.49
N LEU A 136 6.02 -5.10 -26.16
CA LEU A 136 6.46 -3.88 -25.51
C LEU A 136 7.97 -3.63 -25.74
N ALA A 137 8.32 -2.39 -26.07
CA ALA A 137 9.66 -1.90 -26.33
C ALA A 137 10.37 -1.50 -25.03
N LYS A 138 11.47 -2.20 -24.71
CA LYS A 138 12.24 -1.96 -23.47
C LYS A 138 12.70 -0.51 -23.29
N ASN A 139 13.09 0.16 -24.38
CA ASN A 139 13.59 1.53 -24.36
C ASN A 139 12.47 2.59 -24.23
N GLN A 140 11.20 2.20 -24.30
CA GLN A 140 10.08 3.11 -24.11
C GLN A 140 9.62 3.21 -22.65
N ASN A 141 10.16 2.40 -21.74
CA ASN A 141 9.84 2.42 -20.31
C ASN A 141 8.32 2.41 -20.03
N GLY A 142 7.54 1.64 -20.81
CA GLY A 142 6.09 1.52 -20.67
C GLY A 142 5.27 2.63 -21.34
N ALA A 143 5.87 3.51 -22.14
CA ALA A 143 5.14 4.54 -22.88
C ALA A 143 4.14 3.94 -23.89
N ASP A 144 4.47 2.77 -24.44
CA ASP A 144 3.73 1.93 -25.39
C ASP A 144 2.67 1.02 -24.76
N ILE A 145 2.47 1.07 -23.45
CA ILE A 145 1.34 0.39 -22.81
C ILE A 145 0.04 1.05 -23.32
N PRO A 146 -0.84 0.32 -24.04
CA PRO A 146 -2.03 0.93 -24.66
C PRO A 146 -3.02 1.49 -23.64
N ASP A 147 -3.19 0.79 -22.52
CA ASP A 147 -4.02 1.22 -21.39
C ASP A 147 -3.23 1.06 -20.09
N LYS A 148 -2.62 2.18 -19.65
CA LYS A 148 -1.79 2.24 -18.45
C LYS A 148 -2.60 2.03 -17.17
N VAL A 149 -3.88 2.40 -17.18
CA VAL A 149 -4.77 2.26 -16.02
C VAL A 149 -5.13 0.79 -15.83
N ALA A 150 -5.59 0.11 -16.88
CA ALA A 150 -5.89 -1.32 -16.84
C ALA A 150 -4.64 -2.16 -16.53
N PHE A 151 -3.47 -1.78 -17.09
CA PHE A 151 -2.20 -2.44 -16.76
C PHE A 151 -1.86 -2.33 -15.27
N ALA A 152 -1.91 -1.13 -14.68
CA ALA A 152 -1.64 -0.93 -13.26
C ALA A 152 -2.61 -1.73 -12.37
N LYS A 153 -3.90 -1.78 -12.74
CA LYS A 153 -4.92 -2.59 -12.06
C LYS A 153 -4.58 -4.08 -12.07
N ASN A 154 -4.27 -4.64 -13.24
CA ASN A 154 -3.97 -6.07 -13.39
C ASN A 154 -2.65 -6.47 -12.73
N ALA A 155 -1.65 -5.59 -12.78
CA ALA A 155 -0.35 -5.79 -12.15
C ALA A 155 -0.33 -5.46 -10.65
N GLN A 156 -1.46 -4.97 -10.08
CA GLN A 156 -1.59 -4.56 -8.68
C GLN A 156 -0.55 -3.50 -8.27
N VAL A 157 -0.16 -2.65 -9.21
CA VAL A 157 0.76 -1.54 -8.97
C VAL A 157 -0.03 -0.34 -8.44
N PRO A 158 0.49 0.40 -7.44
CA PRO A 158 -0.04 1.70 -7.03
C PRO A 158 -0.43 2.59 -8.22
N HIS A 159 -1.68 3.03 -8.28
CA HIS A 159 -2.07 4.03 -9.27
C HIS A 159 -1.71 5.43 -8.75
N LEU A 160 -0.79 6.11 -9.46
CA LEU A 160 -0.49 7.50 -9.20
C LEU A 160 -1.58 8.35 -9.86
N GLY A 161 -2.42 8.99 -9.05
CA GLY A 161 -3.11 10.19 -9.51
C GLY A 161 -2.05 11.20 -9.93
N SER A 162 -2.25 11.90 -11.05
CA SER A 162 -1.27 12.78 -11.71
C SER A 162 -0.33 13.54 -10.75
N SER A 163 0.90 13.83 -11.21
CA SER A 163 2.00 14.46 -10.42
C SER A 163 1.55 15.51 -9.39
N TRP A 164 0.66 16.42 -9.78
CA TRP A 164 -0.09 17.28 -8.87
C TRP A 164 -1.57 17.37 -9.30
N ILE A 165 -2.49 17.37 -8.34
CA ILE A 165 -3.94 17.49 -8.55
C ILE A 165 -4.44 18.79 -7.94
N GLU A 166 -5.37 19.46 -8.61
CA GLU A 166 -6.17 20.53 -8.00
C GLU A 166 -7.46 19.92 -7.45
N PHE A 167 -7.57 19.78 -6.13
CA PHE A 167 -8.75 19.25 -5.48
C PHE A 167 -9.92 20.26 -5.64
N GLY A 168 -10.69 20.14 -6.72
CA GLY A 168 -11.86 20.97 -7.00
C GLY A 168 -11.58 22.29 -7.72
N GLY A 169 -10.33 22.53 -8.15
CA GLY A 169 -9.92 23.65 -9.02
C GLY A 169 -10.17 25.06 -8.47
N SER A 170 -10.55 25.18 -7.20
CA SER A 170 -10.94 26.44 -6.57
C SER A 170 -10.99 26.30 -5.04
N ALA A 171 -10.80 27.41 -4.32
CA ALA A 171 -11.00 27.48 -2.88
C ALA A 171 -12.45 27.18 -2.48
N GLY A 172 -12.64 26.74 -1.24
CA GLY A 172 -13.95 26.48 -0.65
C GLY A 172 -13.98 25.14 0.08
N ASN A 173 -15.17 24.71 0.47
CA ASN A 173 -15.36 23.49 1.24
C ASN A 173 -16.06 22.42 0.41
N TRP A 174 -15.69 21.18 0.65
CA TRP A 174 -16.40 19.98 0.25
C TRP A 174 -16.98 19.29 1.48
N THR A 175 -18.13 18.65 1.27
CA THR A 175 -18.56 17.56 2.16
C THR A 175 -17.69 16.33 1.92
N THR A 176 -17.67 15.43 2.88
CA THR A 176 -16.96 14.15 2.77
C THR A 176 -17.46 13.38 1.54
N SER A 177 -18.77 13.38 1.28
CA SER A 177 -19.34 12.76 0.08
C SER A 177 -18.77 13.34 -1.22
N GLN A 178 -18.67 14.68 -1.34
CA GLN A 178 -18.14 15.32 -2.55
C GLN A 178 -16.66 14.99 -2.77
N PHE A 179 -15.88 14.90 -1.68
CA PHE A 179 -14.48 14.47 -1.76
C PHE A 179 -14.36 13.00 -2.21
N ILE A 180 -15.19 12.11 -1.66
CA ILE A 180 -15.23 10.70 -2.09
C ILE A 180 -15.65 10.57 -3.56
N ASP A 181 -16.67 11.31 -4.01
CA ASP A 181 -17.09 11.32 -5.42
C ASP A 181 -15.96 11.79 -6.35
N PHE A 182 -15.21 12.81 -5.92
CA PHE A 182 -14.04 13.27 -6.66
C PHE A 182 -12.96 12.17 -6.76
N LEU A 183 -12.62 11.49 -5.67
CA LEU A 183 -11.69 10.36 -5.70
C LEU A 183 -12.18 9.22 -6.59
N ASN A 184 -13.49 8.93 -6.58
CA ASN A 184 -14.09 7.95 -7.47
C ASN A 184 -13.95 8.35 -8.94
N SER A 185 -14.09 9.64 -9.27
CA SER A 185 -13.87 10.14 -10.64
C SER A 185 -12.42 9.98 -11.13
N LEU A 186 -11.46 9.93 -10.21
CA LEU A 186 -10.06 9.63 -10.49
C LEU A 186 -9.78 8.12 -10.59
N GLY A 187 -10.78 7.27 -10.41
CA GLY A 187 -10.64 5.82 -10.35
C GLY A 187 -9.98 5.33 -9.06
N ALA A 188 -9.88 6.14 -8.01
CA ALA A 188 -9.11 5.79 -6.80
C ALA A 188 -9.58 4.49 -6.13
N PHE A 189 -10.87 4.14 -6.25
CA PHE A 189 -11.47 2.94 -5.67
C PHE A 189 -11.44 1.72 -6.62
N ASP A 190 -10.97 1.87 -7.86
CA ASP A 190 -10.79 0.78 -8.82
C ASP A 190 -9.45 0.05 -8.66
N HIS A 191 -8.60 0.53 -7.75
CA HIS A 191 -7.27 0.01 -7.46
C HIS A 191 -7.14 -0.39 -5.99
N LEU A 192 -6.30 -1.40 -5.71
CA LEU A 192 -6.02 -1.80 -4.31
C LEU A 192 -5.33 -0.69 -3.52
N TYR A 193 -4.50 0.09 -4.21
CA TYR A 193 -3.82 1.26 -3.65
C TYR A 193 -3.73 2.36 -4.70
N PHE A 194 -4.16 3.56 -4.31
CA PHE A 194 -4.09 4.79 -5.10
C PHE A 194 -3.43 5.87 -4.25
N VAL A 195 -2.61 6.71 -4.86
CA VAL A 195 -2.00 7.85 -4.18
C VAL A 195 -1.96 9.06 -5.11
N CYS A 196 -2.25 10.24 -4.57
CA CYS A 196 -2.09 11.51 -5.26
C CYS A 196 -1.70 12.62 -4.29
N ALA A 197 -1.25 13.76 -4.84
CA ALA A 197 -0.88 14.93 -4.06
C ALA A 197 -1.58 16.18 -4.61
N GLY A 198 -2.08 17.02 -3.70
CA GLY A 198 -2.68 18.31 -4.02
C GLY A 198 -1.62 19.34 -4.39
N THR A 199 -1.91 20.25 -5.32
CA THR A 199 -1.04 21.41 -5.58
C THR A 199 -0.89 22.25 -4.31
N TRP A 200 0.19 23.03 -4.22
CA TRP A 200 0.46 23.93 -3.08
C TRP A 200 -0.46 25.16 -3.01
N SER A 201 -1.42 25.28 -3.94
CA SER A 201 -2.27 26.46 -4.08
C SER A 201 -3.52 26.36 -3.21
N PHE A 202 -3.58 27.12 -2.12
CA PHE A 202 -4.79 27.22 -1.29
C PHE A 202 -6.01 27.73 -2.09
N SER A 203 -5.79 28.50 -3.16
CA SER A 203 -6.87 29.01 -4.01
C SER A 203 -7.39 28.02 -5.05
N ALA A 204 -6.65 26.92 -5.30
CA ALA A 204 -7.03 25.89 -6.28
C ALA A 204 -7.54 24.60 -5.62
N ASN A 205 -7.46 24.49 -4.29
CA ASN A 205 -7.84 23.29 -3.56
C ASN A 205 -8.99 23.57 -2.57
N LYS A 206 -9.91 22.61 -2.49
CA LYS A 206 -10.98 22.55 -1.51
C LYS A 206 -10.47 22.03 -0.17
N LYS A 207 -11.29 22.20 0.86
CA LYS A 207 -11.09 21.66 2.20
C LYS A 207 -12.25 20.76 2.57
N ILE A 208 -12.05 19.74 3.40
CA ILE A 208 -13.14 18.89 3.89
C ILE A 208 -13.60 19.42 5.24
N SER A 209 -14.85 19.84 5.38
CA SER A 209 -15.31 20.59 6.56
C SER A 209 -16.26 19.82 7.50
N ASP A 210 -16.82 18.70 7.08
CA ASP A 210 -17.85 17.93 7.83
C ASP A 210 -17.28 16.70 8.57
N THR A 211 -16.00 16.75 8.92
CA THR A 211 -15.26 15.56 9.40
C THR A 211 -15.38 15.28 10.89
N ASN A 212 -15.90 16.24 11.68
CA ASN A 212 -15.83 16.26 13.15
C ASN A 212 -14.41 16.16 13.73
N CYS A 213 -13.37 16.23 12.89
CA CYS A 213 -11.96 16.14 13.26
C CYS A 213 -11.20 17.47 13.03
N GLY A 214 -11.91 18.55 12.71
CA GLY A 214 -11.37 19.80 12.18
C GLY A 214 -11.39 19.84 10.65
N HIS A 215 -11.23 21.02 10.04
CA HIS A 215 -11.15 21.09 8.57
C HIS A 215 -9.89 20.39 8.08
N ILE A 216 -10.00 19.59 7.02
CA ILE A 216 -8.87 18.94 6.36
C ILE A 216 -8.47 19.80 5.16
N GLU A 217 -7.31 20.45 5.24
CA GLU A 217 -6.73 21.24 4.14
C GLU A 217 -6.12 20.31 3.09
N LEU A 218 -6.60 20.38 1.84
CA LEU A 218 -6.12 19.53 0.75
C LEU A 218 -4.98 20.16 -0.05
N ALA A 219 -4.74 21.47 0.10
CA ALA A 219 -3.59 22.12 -0.51
C ALA A 219 -2.28 21.47 -0.02
N GLY A 220 -1.49 20.93 -0.95
CA GLY A 220 -0.27 20.18 -0.67
C GLY A 220 -0.46 18.85 0.08
N ALA A 221 -1.71 18.43 0.34
CA ALA A 221 -1.97 17.19 1.05
C ALA A 221 -1.68 15.97 0.17
N VAL A 222 -1.18 14.92 0.78
CA VAL A 222 -1.07 13.59 0.15
C VAL A 222 -2.32 12.81 0.51
N VAL A 223 -3.00 12.27 -0.50
CA VAL A 223 -4.17 11.41 -0.34
C VAL A 223 -3.81 10.01 -0.80
N GLU A 224 -3.99 9.05 0.10
CA GLU A 224 -3.83 7.62 -0.16
C GLU A 224 -5.19 6.94 -0.02
N VAL A 225 -5.50 6.02 -0.93
CA VAL A 225 -6.72 5.22 -0.87
C VAL A 225 -6.32 3.75 -0.89
N PHE A 226 -6.79 3.03 0.11
CA PHE A 226 -6.69 1.57 0.22
C PHE A 226 -8.10 1.02 0.04
N ALA A 227 -8.39 0.46 -1.12
CA ALA A 227 -9.70 -0.12 -1.43
C ALA A 227 -9.55 -1.64 -1.60
N SER A 228 -10.49 -2.41 -1.04
CA SER A 228 -10.56 -3.85 -1.27
C SER A 228 -11.68 -4.19 -2.26
N ARG A 229 -11.67 -5.43 -2.76
CA ARG A 229 -12.77 -5.98 -3.57
C ARG A 229 -14.10 -6.12 -2.81
N PHE A 230 -14.11 -5.90 -1.48
CA PHE A 230 -15.26 -6.11 -0.59
C PHE A 230 -15.88 -4.78 -0.10
N ASN A 231 -15.77 -3.71 -0.89
CA ASN A 231 -16.33 -2.38 -0.58
C ASN A 231 -15.76 -1.68 0.66
N LEU A 232 -14.76 -2.25 1.34
CA LEU A 232 -14.00 -1.53 2.36
C LEU A 232 -13.11 -0.49 1.70
N ARG A 233 -13.29 0.77 2.08
CA ARG A 233 -12.51 1.91 1.57
C ARG A 233 -11.87 2.62 2.74
N THR A 234 -10.55 2.65 2.76
CA THR A 234 -9.79 3.50 3.69
C THR A 234 -9.17 4.64 2.88
N VAL A 235 -9.51 5.87 3.22
CA VAL A 235 -8.87 7.06 2.66
C VAL A 235 -8.04 7.71 3.74
N ARG A 236 -6.75 7.89 3.48
CA ARG A 236 -5.84 8.59 4.37
C ARG A 236 -5.42 9.89 3.72
N VAL A 237 -5.59 10.99 4.44
CA VAL A 237 -5.15 12.32 4.03
C VAL A 237 -4.07 12.78 5.00
N THR A 238 -2.86 13.00 4.50
CA THR A 238 -1.77 13.61 5.26
C THR A 238 -1.65 15.06 4.82
N THR A 239 -2.05 15.98 5.71
CA THR A 239 -2.00 17.42 5.42
C THR A 239 -0.59 17.96 5.60
N MET A 240 -0.27 19.09 4.99
CA MET A 240 0.96 19.82 5.29
C MET A 240 0.92 20.47 6.68
N SER A 241 2.05 21.05 7.10
CA SER A 241 2.21 21.77 8.38
C SER A 241 1.62 23.18 8.40
N SER A 242 1.02 23.64 7.29
CA SER A 242 0.50 25.00 7.11
C SER A 242 -0.88 24.97 6.49
N SER A 243 -1.76 25.87 6.93
CA SER A 243 -3.07 26.11 6.32
C SER A 243 -3.41 27.60 6.37
N SER A 244 -4.20 28.07 5.40
CA SER A 244 -4.82 29.39 5.39
C SER A 244 -6.15 29.44 6.18
N ASP A 245 -6.67 28.27 6.56
CA ASP A 245 -7.93 28.14 7.29
C ASP A 245 -7.68 28.02 8.81
N PRO A 246 -8.20 28.94 9.63
CA PRO A 246 -8.02 28.89 11.08
C PRO A 246 -8.71 27.69 11.75
N LEU A 247 -9.65 27.04 11.06
CA LEU A 247 -10.33 25.82 11.53
C LEU A 247 -9.67 24.54 11.03
N ALA A 248 -8.65 24.65 10.16
CA ALA A 248 -7.91 23.49 9.70
C ALA A 248 -6.90 23.02 10.73
N ILE A 249 -6.90 21.72 10.97
CA ILE A 249 -5.98 21.08 11.89
C ILE A 249 -4.98 20.26 11.09
N GLN A 250 -3.70 20.37 11.41
CA GLN A 250 -2.67 19.59 10.72
C GLN A 250 -2.59 18.18 11.30
N GLY A 251 -2.38 17.20 10.43
CA GLY A 251 -2.14 15.82 10.84
C GLY A 251 -2.43 14.82 9.75
N GLN A 252 -2.53 13.56 10.17
CA GLN A 252 -3.02 12.49 9.34
C GLN A 252 -4.47 12.20 9.72
N PHE A 253 -5.33 12.17 8.70
CA PHE A 253 -6.75 11.89 8.81
C PHE A 253 -7.03 10.60 8.08
N VAL A 254 -7.78 9.70 8.69
CA VAL A 254 -8.14 8.40 8.15
C VAL A 254 -9.66 8.30 8.15
N TYR A 255 -10.24 8.25 6.96
CA TYR A 255 -11.62 7.89 6.73
C TYR A 255 -11.69 6.38 6.50
N VAL A 256 -12.55 5.69 7.23
CA VAL A 256 -12.77 4.25 7.05
C VAL A 256 -14.25 4.02 6.79
N GLU A 257 -14.58 3.55 5.59
CA GLU A 257 -15.93 3.15 5.20
C GLU A 257 -16.05 1.62 5.29
N SER A 258 -17.09 1.16 5.99
CA SER A 258 -17.44 -0.26 6.04
C SER A 258 -18.11 -0.71 4.73
N GLU A 259 -18.59 -1.95 4.66
CA GLU A 259 -19.25 -2.48 3.44
C GLU A 259 -20.52 -1.71 3.04
N THR A 260 -21.07 -0.87 3.92
CA THR A 260 -22.24 -0.03 3.64
C THR A 260 -21.82 1.35 3.11
N PRO A 261 -22.24 1.75 1.89
CA PRO A 261 -21.95 3.09 1.36
C PRO A 261 -22.48 4.21 2.28
N GLY A 262 -21.65 5.23 2.50
CA GLY A 262 -21.93 6.37 3.38
C GLY A 262 -21.72 6.10 4.86
N SER A 263 -21.32 4.89 5.27
CA SER A 263 -21.12 4.53 6.68
C SER A 263 -19.80 5.03 7.29
N GLY A 264 -18.92 5.62 6.48
CA GLY A 264 -17.58 5.91 6.93
C GLY A 264 -17.48 7.11 7.86
N GLU A 265 -16.51 7.04 8.75
CA GLU A 265 -16.21 8.09 9.71
C GLU A 265 -14.75 8.52 9.59
N TRP A 266 -14.49 9.81 9.81
CA TRP A 266 -13.14 10.34 9.92
C TRP A 266 -12.57 10.10 11.32
N ARG A 267 -11.29 9.78 11.34
CA ARG A 267 -10.45 9.74 12.54
C ARG A 267 -9.23 10.58 12.25
N ARG A 268 -8.76 11.31 13.24
CA ARG A 268 -7.46 11.98 13.17
C ARG A 268 -6.45 11.18 13.99
N GLU A 269 -5.34 10.80 13.38
CA GLU A 269 -4.23 10.21 14.12
C GLU A 269 -3.57 11.31 14.97
N PHE A 270 -3.59 11.11 16.28
CA PHE A 270 -2.95 12.01 17.22
C PHE A 270 -1.45 11.69 17.27
N ASN A 271 -0.63 12.56 16.68
CA ASN A 271 0.82 12.51 16.92
C ASN A 271 1.10 13.28 18.22
N THR A 272 1.30 12.54 19.31
CA THR A 272 1.70 13.10 20.60
C THR A 272 3.13 13.58 20.51
N LYS A 273 3.30 14.86 20.19
CA LYS A 273 4.47 15.58 20.68
C LYS A 273 4.20 16.43 21.92
N ASN A 274 2.97 16.87 22.20
CA ASN A 274 2.65 17.65 23.41
C ASN A 274 1.13 17.67 23.68
N LEU A 275 0.56 16.64 24.32
CA LEU A 275 -0.67 16.90 25.07
C LEU A 275 -0.27 17.64 26.35
N THR A 276 -0.81 18.83 26.53
CA THR A 276 -0.66 19.62 27.75
C THR A 276 -1.66 19.16 28.80
N ALA A 277 -1.42 19.49 30.07
CA ALA A 277 -2.36 19.22 31.16
C ALA A 277 -3.77 19.80 30.88
N ASN A 278 -3.84 20.92 30.15
CA ASN A 278 -5.11 21.53 29.74
C ASN A 278 -5.85 20.68 28.70
N ASP A 279 -5.15 20.02 27.78
CA ASP A 279 -5.76 19.25 26.68
C ASP A 279 -6.52 18.00 27.18
N ILE A 280 -6.19 17.53 28.39
CA ILE A 280 -6.83 16.38 29.03
C ILE A 280 -7.77 16.77 30.17
N GLY A 281 -8.00 18.08 30.39
CA GLY A 281 -8.81 18.57 31.50
C GLY A 281 -8.24 18.23 32.88
N ALA A 282 -6.91 18.20 33.03
CA ALA A 282 -6.29 17.92 34.32
C ALA A 282 -6.58 19.07 35.32
N VAL A 283 -6.97 18.70 36.55
CA VAL A 283 -7.16 19.64 37.65
C VAL A 283 -5.82 20.27 38.02
N GLN A 284 -5.77 21.61 38.03
CA GLN A 284 -4.57 22.34 38.44
C GLN A 284 -4.36 22.19 39.95
N ILE A 285 -3.12 22.02 40.40
CA ILE A 285 -2.81 21.87 41.83
C ILE A 285 -3.33 23.06 42.64
N SER A 286 -3.29 24.27 42.06
CA SER A 286 -3.82 25.50 42.64
C SER A 286 -5.31 25.43 43.02
N GLU A 287 -6.10 24.60 42.36
CA GLU A 287 -7.54 24.44 42.63
C GLU A 287 -7.80 23.65 43.92
N ILE A 288 -6.87 22.80 44.34
CA ILE A 288 -7.01 21.96 45.55
C ILE A 288 -6.20 22.49 46.75
N VAL A 289 -5.33 23.47 46.56
CA VAL A 289 -4.54 24.08 47.65
C VAL A 289 -5.47 24.68 48.71
N GLY A 290 -5.18 24.33 49.97
CA GLY A 290 -5.95 24.78 51.12
C GLY A 290 -7.26 24.03 51.39
N MET A 291 -7.63 23.03 50.58
CA MET A 291 -8.80 22.19 50.89
C MET A 291 -8.43 21.11 51.92
N PRO A 292 -9.10 21.04 53.08
CA PRO A 292 -8.86 19.97 54.05
C PRO A 292 -9.27 18.61 53.48
N GLN A 293 -8.34 17.66 53.46
CA GLN A 293 -8.56 16.28 53.01
C GLN A 293 -8.28 15.29 54.13
N PRO A 294 -9.11 14.24 54.30
CA PRO A 294 -8.84 13.18 55.25
C PRO A 294 -7.65 12.33 54.77
N TRP A 295 -6.67 12.14 55.65
CA TRP A 295 -5.44 11.41 55.41
C TRP A 295 -5.29 10.25 56.42
N PRO A 296 -5.13 9.00 55.95
CA PRO A 296 -5.23 7.82 56.81
C PRO A 296 -3.97 7.56 57.66
N LEU A 297 -2.83 8.16 57.33
CA LEU A 297 -1.55 7.87 57.98
C LEU A 297 -1.16 8.97 58.97
N THR A 298 -0.37 8.61 59.98
CA THR A 298 0.15 9.54 60.99
C THR A 298 1.25 10.46 60.45
N THR A 299 1.97 10.03 59.40
CA THR A 299 3.02 10.82 58.75
C THR A 299 2.42 11.64 57.62
N ILE A 300 2.65 12.95 57.66
CA ILE A 300 2.17 13.87 56.62
C ILE A 300 3.11 13.80 55.41
N PRO A 301 2.60 13.59 54.19
CA PRO A 301 3.42 13.55 52.99
C PRO A 301 4.05 14.92 52.68
N ALA A 302 5.20 14.90 52.00
CA ALA A 302 5.88 16.14 51.61
C ALA A 302 4.98 17.04 50.73
N GLY A 303 5.03 18.36 50.99
CA GLY A 303 4.18 19.36 50.31
C GLY A 303 2.75 19.43 50.84
N TRP A 304 2.45 18.76 51.95
CA TRP A 304 1.19 18.88 52.68
C TRP A 304 1.43 19.35 54.11
N LEU A 305 0.44 20.04 54.66
CA LEU A 305 0.47 20.55 56.04
C LEU A 305 -0.73 19.98 56.81
N PRO A 306 -0.56 19.54 58.07
CA PRO A 306 -1.70 19.12 58.89
C PRO A 306 -2.58 20.31 59.26
N CYS A 307 -3.88 20.10 59.46
CA CYS A 307 -4.76 21.11 60.06
C CYS A 307 -4.69 20.99 61.59
N ALA A 308 -3.58 21.44 62.18
CA ALA A 308 -3.28 21.29 63.61
C ALA A 308 -3.06 22.64 64.32
N GLY A 309 -3.66 23.73 63.80
CA GLY A 309 -3.58 25.05 64.41
C GLY A 309 -2.27 25.79 64.19
N GLN A 310 -1.35 25.25 63.39
CA GLN A 310 -0.02 25.84 63.21
C GLN A 310 0.00 26.97 62.19
N SER A 311 0.98 27.87 62.34
CA SER A 311 1.29 28.87 61.33
C SER A 311 2.01 28.28 60.13
N PHE A 312 1.91 28.96 58.99
CA PHE A 312 2.65 28.67 57.76
C PHE A 312 3.25 29.94 57.17
N ASP A 313 4.31 29.77 56.37
CA ASP A 313 4.96 30.90 55.68
C ASP A 313 4.08 31.40 54.53
N THR A 314 3.51 32.59 54.72
CA THR A 314 2.61 33.22 53.74
C THR A 314 3.31 33.68 52.48
N SER A 315 4.63 33.88 52.51
CA SER A 315 5.42 34.23 51.33
C SER A 315 5.76 32.99 50.52
N ALA A 316 6.03 31.86 51.19
CA ALA A 316 6.31 30.59 50.53
C ALA A 316 5.06 29.93 49.92
N TYR A 317 3.86 30.16 50.50
CA TYR A 317 2.61 29.52 50.10
C TYR A 317 1.51 30.52 49.74
N PRO A 318 1.67 31.33 48.66
CA PRO A 318 0.78 32.44 48.35
C PRO A 318 -0.66 32.01 48.06
N ILE A 319 -0.86 30.87 47.37
CA ILE A 319 -2.21 30.34 47.10
C ILE A 319 -2.88 29.93 48.40
N LEU A 320 -2.16 29.25 49.30
CA LEU A 320 -2.70 28.87 50.61
C LEU A 320 -3.06 30.11 51.44
N THR A 321 -2.27 31.19 51.36
CA THR A 321 -2.58 32.48 52.00
C THR A 321 -3.89 33.09 51.49
N THR A 322 -4.24 32.93 50.21
CA THR A 322 -5.56 33.39 49.73
C THR A 322 -6.73 32.66 50.39
N ARG A 323 -6.51 31.44 50.90
CA ARG A 323 -7.53 30.62 51.58
C ARG A 323 -7.51 30.81 53.10
N TYR A 324 -6.33 31.00 53.67
CA TYR A 324 -6.10 31.26 55.10
C TYR A 324 -5.27 32.54 55.30
N PRO A 325 -5.88 33.73 55.19
CA PRO A 325 -5.14 35.01 55.18
C PRO A 325 -4.39 35.33 56.47
N SER A 326 -4.77 34.71 57.59
CA SER A 326 -4.07 34.84 58.87
C SER A 326 -2.69 34.17 58.88
N GLY A 327 -2.37 33.33 57.88
CA GLY A 327 -1.17 32.50 57.90
C GLY A 327 -1.24 31.35 58.90
N VAL A 328 -2.45 31.00 59.37
CA VAL A 328 -2.67 29.94 60.37
C VAL A 328 -3.73 28.97 59.86
N LEU A 329 -3.44 27.67 59.90
CA LEU A 329 -4.40 26.62 59.57
C LEU A 329 -5.33 26.36 60.75
N PRO A 330 -6.59 25.95 60.51
CA PRO A 330 -7.49 25.55 61.59
C PRO A 330 -6.92 24.31 62.31
N ASP A 331 -7.20 24.20 63.61
CA ASP A 331 -7.00 22.95 64.34
C ASP A 331 -8.27 22.10 64.19
N LEU A 332 -8.21 21.05 63.37
CA LEU A 332 -9.34 20.18 63.07
C LEU A 332 -9.26 18.84 63.83
N ARG A 333 -8.33 18.71 64.77
CA ARG A 333 -8.17 17.47 65.53
C ARG A 333 -9.34 17.34 66.51
N GLY A 334 -10.17 16.31 66.31
CA GLY A 334 -11.35 16.07 67.14
C GLY A 334 -12.59 16.85 66.69
N GLU A 335 -12.49 17.67 65.65
CA GLU A 335 -13.60 18.50 65.16
C GLU A 335 -14.42 17.79 64.08
N PHE A 336 -15.72 18.08 64.04
CA PHE A 336 -16.59 17.73 62.91
C PHE A 336 -16.75 18.92 61.97
N ILE A 337 -16.35 18.74 60.70
CA ILE A 337 -16.58 19.76 59.68
C ILE A 337 -18.06 19.73 59.28
N ARG A 338 -18.72 20.89 59.36
CA ARG A 338 -20.10 21.09 58.87
C ARG A 338 -20.14 22.09 57.73
N GLY A 339 -21.19 22.03 56.92
CA GLY A 339 -21.47 23.08 55.94
C GLY A 339 -21.74 24.42 56.64
N TRP A 340 -21.15 25.50 56.12
CA TRP A 340 -21.48 26.86 56.53
C TRP A 340 -22.87 27.24 56.01
N ASP A 341 -23.67 27.92 56.83
CA ASP A 341 -25.05 28.29 56.50
C ASP A 341 -25.15 29.12 55.22
N ASN A 342 -24.18 30.01 54.99
CA ASN A 342 -24.06 30.84 53.79
C ASN A 342 -25.38 31.49 53.35
N GLY A 343 -26.19 31.96 54.31
CA GLY A 343 -27.45 32.67 54.06
C GLY A 343 -28.68 31.79 53.93
N ARG A 344 -28.61 30.48 54.22
CA ARG A 344 -29.77 29.59 54.23
C ARG A 344 -30.73 29.88 55.40
N GLY A 345 -30.24 30.43 56.50
CA GLY A 345 -31.04 30.84 57.65
C GLY A 345 -31.29 29.74 58.70
N ILE A 346 -30.58 28.61 58.63
CA ILE A 346 -30.65 27.54 59.64
C ILE A 346 -29.68 27.83 60.80
N ASP A 347 -28.52 28.40 60.50
CA ASP A 347 -27.49 28.76 61.48
C ASP A 347 -26.93 30.17 61.18
N PRO A 348 -27.78 31.21 61.24
CA PRO A 348 -27.47 32.54 60.71
C PRO A 348 -26.46 33.32 61.56
N SER A 349 -26.23 32.92 62.81
CA SER A 349 -25.32 33.61 63.73
C SER A 349 -23.86 33.17 63.62
N ARG A 350 -23.54 32.20 62.75
CA ARG A 350 -22.17 31.68 62.60
C ARG A 350 -21.45 32.23 61.38
N SER A 351 -20.18 32.58 61.60
CA SER A 351 -19.23 32.90 60.54
C SER A 351 -18.56 31.63 59.98
N ASN A 352 -18.10 31.71 58.73
CA ASN A 352 -17.29 30.64 58.14
C ASN A 352 -16.01 30.41 58.96
N LEU A 353 -15.61 29.15 59.14
CA LEU A 353 -14.50 28.71 60.01
C LEU A 353 -14.65 29.01 61.52
N SER A 354 -15.82 29.45 62.00
CA SER A 354 -16.07 29.54 63.45
C SER A 354 -16.12 28.15 64.10
N GLY A 355 -15.61 28.01 65.33
CA GLY A 355 -15.84 26.83 66.17
C GLY A 355 -17.18 26.89 66.90
N GLN A 356 -17.71 25.74 67.33
CA GLN A 356 -18.89 25.66 68.18
C GLN A 356 -18.69 24.53 69.19
N ALA A 357 -18.98 24.79 70.46
CA ALA A 357 -18.95 23.76 71.49
C ALA A 357 -20.06 22.71 71.27
N PHE A 358 -19.89 21.52 71.86
CA PHE A 358 -20.93 20.51 71.85
C PHE A 358 -22.25 21.05 72.44
N ALA A 359 -23.38 20.61 71.89
CA ALA A 359 -24.70 20.90 72.40
C ALA A 359 -25.61 19.70 72.18
N THR A 360 -26.53 19.46 73.13
CA THR A 360 -27.62 18.50 72.98
C THR A 360 -28.92 19.26 72.77
N GLU A 361 -29.83 18.71 71.97
CA GLU A 361 -31.17 19.28 71.82
C GLU A 361 -31.89 19.33 73.18
N SER A 362 -32.65 20.40 73.40
CA SER A 362 -33.48 20.55 74.60
C SER A 362 -34.49 19.40 74.66
N HIS A 363 -34.52 18.68 75.77
CA HIS A 363 -35.43 17.56 75.97
C HIS A 363 -35.87 17.47 77.44
N THR A 364 -36.99 16.78 77.67
CA THR A 364 -37.55 16.55 79.00
C THR A 364 -37.60 15.04 79.30
N HIS A 365 -37.48 14.69 80.57
CA HIS A 365 -37.68 13.33 81.05
C HIS A 365 -38.97 13.28 81.87
N ALA A 366 -39.75 12.21 81.72
CA ALA A 366 -40.86 11.93 82.64
C ALA A 366 -40.28 11.52 84.00
N GLY A 367 -40.53 12.33 85.04
CA GLY A 367 -40.19 11.98 86.41
C GLY A 367 -41.04 10.80 86.90
N GLY A 368 -40.43 9.86 87.62
CA GLY A 368 -41.18 8.81 88.32
C GLY A 368 -41.81 9.35 89.60
N SER A 369 -43.06 8.99 89.90
CA SER A 369 -43.63 9.19 91.25
C SER A 369 -43.22 8.03 92.15
N LEU A 370 -42.80 8.34 93.37
CA LEU A 370 -42.68 7.34 94.44
C LEU A 370 -43.91 7.47 95.33
N GLU A 371 -44.75 6.43 95.36
CA GLU A 371 -45.90 6.39 96.27
C GLU A 371 -45.41 6.01 97.67
N VAL A 372 -45.16 7.00 98.53
CA VAL A 372 -44.80 6.78 99.94
C VAL A 372 -46.07 6.71 100.81
N GLY A 373 -46.97 5.78 100.51
CA GLY A 373 -48.02 5.27 101.41
C GLY A 373 -48.99 6.26 102.10
N SER A 374 -48.92 7.56 101.87
CA SER A 374 -49.71 8.60 102.56
C SER A 374 -50.55 9.46 101.61
N GLY A 375 -50.83 8.97 100.40
CA GLY A 375 -51.76 9.60 99.44
C GLY A 375 -51.31 10.95 98.86
N THR A 376 -50.09 11.41 99.15
CA THR A 376 -49.52 12.63 98.55
C THR A 376 -48.35 12.26 97.63
N PRO A 377 -48.49 12.40 96.29
CA PRO A 377 -47.39 12.13 95.38
C PRO A 377 -46.29 13.19 95.54
N LEU A 378 -45.06 12.74 95.83
CA LEU A 378 -43.88 13.61 95.86
C LEU A 378 -43.41 13.83 94.41
N TYR A 379 -43.62 15.03 93.87
CA TYR A 379 -43.11 15.44 92.56
C TYR A 379 -41.61 15.78 92.67
N VAL A 380 -40.73 14.86 92.27
CA VAL A 380 -39.28 15.11 92.22
C VAL A 380 -38.95 15.81 90.90
N GLY A 381 -39.29 17.09 90.80
CA GLY A 381 -39.15 17.92 89.60
C GLY A 381 -38.08 19.01 89.66
N VAL A 382 -37.23 19.02 90.69
CA VAL A 382 -36.10 19.97 90.78
C VAL A 382 -34.79 19.18 90.72
N GLY A 383 -33.97 19.44 89.71
CA GLY A 383 -32.61 18.93 89.67
C GLY A 383 -31.86 19.37 90.93
N LEU A 384 -31.42 18.40 91.73
CA LEU A 384 -30.75 18.67 93.00
C LEU A 384 -29.38 19.29 92.72
N GLN A 385 -29.27 20.61 92.88
CA GLN A 385 -27.99 21.31 92.85
C GLN A 385 -27.30 21.14 94.21
N ALA A 386 -26.14 20.47 94.17
CA ALA A 386 -25.15 20.30 95.24
C ALA A 386 -25.54 19.41 96.44
N GLY A 387 -24.85 18.25 96.54
CA GLY A 387 -24.57 17.59 97.82
C GLY A 387 -25.26 16.26 98.09
N SER A 388 -24.56 15.16 97.77
CA SER A 388 -24.55 13.88 98.52
C SER A 388 -25.80 13.00 98.64
N ALA A 389 -26.77 13.04 97.73
CA ALA A 389 -27.82 12.00 97.65
C ALA A 389 -27.87 11.35 96.26
N THR A 390 -27.26 10.17 96.11
CA THR A 390 -27.46 9.29 94.94
C THR A 390 -28.86 8.70 94.97
N MET A 391 -29.76 9.20 94.13
CA MET A 391 -31.02 8.52 93.82
C MET A 391 -30.77 7.42 92.78
N TYR A 392 -30.96 6.16 93.19
CA TYR A 392 -31.11 5.05 92.26
C TYR A 392 -32.46 5.19 91.55
N SER A 393 -32.48 5.74 90.34
CA SER A 393 -33.60 5.53 89.44
C SER A 393 -33.71 4.03 89.13
N ARG A 394 -34.90 3.44 89.32
CA ARG A 394 -35.20 2.05 88.89
C ARG A 394 -35.29 1.91 87.36
N THR A 395 -35.13 3.00 86.61
CA THR A 395 -34.85 2.94 85.17
C THR A 395 -33.35 2.99 84.97
N SER A 396 -32.77 1.86 84.55
CA SER A 396 -31.38 1.78 84.15
C SER A 396 -31.14 2.75 82.99
N VAL A 397 -30.67 3.96 83.27
CA VAL A 397 -30.02 4.77 82.24
C VAL A 397 -28.75 4.02 81.86
N ASN A 398 -28.69 3.57 80.63
CA ASN A 398 -27.51 2.94 80.05
C ASN A 398 -26.32 3.89 80.16
N ASN A 399 -25.28 3.50 80.91
CA ASN A 399 -24.12 4.31 81.27
C ASN A 399 -23.13 4.52 80.11
N ASN A 400 -23.60 4.73 78.88
CA ASN A 400 -22.76 5.04 77.72
C ASN A 400 -22.45 6.54 77.63
N ALA A 401 -22.21 7.20 78.78
CA ALA A 401 -21.88 8.61 78.85
C ALA A 401 -20.36 8.80 78.70
N GLY A 402 -19.92 9.43 77.62
CA GLY A 402 -18.56 9.97 77.46
C GLY A 402 -18.50 11.46 77.80
N THR A 403 -17.31 12.06 77.79
CA THR A 403 -17.10 13.51 77.99
C THR A 403 -17.77 14.38 76.91
N GLU A 404 -18.17 13.78 75.79
CA GLU A 404 -18.83 14.44 74.66
C GLU A 404 -19.81 13.47 73.98
N THR A 405 -20.91 14.01 73.45
CA THR A 405 -21.81 13.28 72.54
C THR A 405 -21.29 13.38 71.11
N ARG A 406 -20.91 12.24 70.51
CA ARG A 406 -20.36 12.20 69.14
C ARG A 406 -20.99 11.09 68.29
N PRO A 407 -21.16 11.29 66.98
CA PRO A 407 -21.49 10.20 66.08
C PRO A 407 -20.36 9.16 66.07
N ARG A 408 -20.69 7.91 65.71
CA ARG A 408 -19.65 6.91 65.39
C ARG A 408 -18.76 7.44 64.27
N ASN A 409 -17.45 7.45 64.49
CA ASN A 409 -16.48 8.01 63.54
C ASN A 409 -15.19 7.17 63.50
N ILE A 410 -14.39 7.41 62.46
CA ILE A 410 -13.01 6.91 62.31
C ILE A 410 -12.13 8.15 62.19
N ALA A 411 -11.05 8.23 62.98
CA ALA A 411 -10.16 9.38 62.99
C ALA A 411 -9.16 9.33 61.82
N PHE A 412 -9.15 10.41 61.04
CA PHE A 412 -8.16 10.69 59.99
C PHE A 412 -7.44 11.98 60.35
N ASN A 413 -6.20 12.15 59.88
CA ASN A 413 -5.58 13.46 59.87
C ASN A 413 -6.29 14.34 58.84
N TYR A 414 -6.60 15.59 59.17
CA TYR A 414 -6.92 16.57 58.13
C TYR A 414 -5.63 17.21 57.65
N ILE A 415 -5.39 17.22 56.35
CA ILE A 415 -4.23 17.86 55.72
C ILE A 415 -4.68 18.78 54.59
N VAL A 416 -3.86 19.80 54.28
CA VAL A 416 -4.03 20.68 53.11
C VAL A 416 -2.80 20.62 52.23
N ARG A 417 -3.01 20.75 50.91
CA ARG A 417 -1.90 20.91 49.97
C ARG A 417 -1.29 22.30 50.18
N ALA A 418 0.03 22.36 50.33
CA ALA A 418 0.73 23.60 50.64
C ALA A 418 0.97 24.50 49.41
N ALA A 419 1.29 23.88 48.26
CA ALA A 419 1.56 24.55 46.98
C ALA A 419 1.16 23.68 45.79
#